data_AF-A0A423X9B8-F1
#
_entry.id   AF-A0A423X9B8-F1
#
_cell.length_a   1.000
_cell.length_b   1.000
_cell.length_c   1.000
_cell.angle_alpha   90.00
_cell.angle_beta   90.00
_cell.angle_gamma   90.00
#
_symmetry.space_group_name_H-M   'P 1'
#
loop_
_entity.id
_entity.type
_entity.pdbx_description
1 polymer ?
#
loop_
_entity_poly.entity_id
_entity_poly.type
_entity_poly.pdbx_seq_one_letter_code
_entity_poly.pdbx_strand_id
1 'polypeptide(L)'
;MVARKNDRILLLLTRYLWVECEAPDKDQPDGWKDLMSETAGRLSIEHATRPLYLILAIGLKWMIFGWDPLQAGQNQQLSINNDEGTSAWLIDPRICRVPNIQIPGRSYVDGNGVINTRLAKTLDCFTPVDQTAQGQQERRYMEDLNFLETCFVAIMNGVY
;
A
#
# COMPACT_ATOMS: atom_id res chain seq x y z
N MET A 1 15.18 9.87 26.40
CA MET A 1 15.73 8.55 26.77
C MET A 1 15.12 7.54 25.82
N VAL A 2 15.92 7.03 24.87
CA VAL A 2 15.47 6.21 23.74
C VAL A 2 15.42 4.74 24.17
N ALA A 3 14.23 4.14 24.16
CA ALA A 3 14.08 2.70 24.24
C ALA A 3 13.87 2.17 22.81
N ARG A 4 14.91 1.52 22.26
CA ARG A 4 14.78 0.69 21.05
C ARG A 4 14.19 -0.65 21.44
N LYS A 5 12.96 -0.93 21.00
CA LYS A 5 12.46 -2.28 20.72
C LYS A 5 11.17 -2.15 19.93
N ASN A 6 11.20 -2.65 18.70
CA ASN A 6 10.12 -2.68 17.70
C ASN A 6 9.73 -1.30 17.16
N ASP A 7 10.23 -0.98 15.97
CA ASP A 7 9.90 0.22 15.20
C ASP A 7 8.44 0.21 14.75
N ARG A 8 7.52 0.45 15.69
CA ARG A 8 6.15 0.88 15.40
C ARG A 8 6.08 2.36 15.72
N ILE A 9 6.19 3.18 14.68
CA ILE A 9 5.89 4.61 14.76
C ILE A 9 4.39 4.74 15.05
N LEU A 10 4.05 4.87 16.33
CA LEU A 10 2.69 5.14 16.77
C LEU A 10 2.44 6.66 16.65
N LEU A 11 2.13 7.12 15.44
CA LEU A 11 1.59 8.46 15.27
C LEU A 11 0.15 8.45 15.79
N LEU A 12 -0.11 9.30 16.78
CA LEU A 12 -1.44 9.58 17.34
C LEU A 12 -2.33 10.27 16.29
N LEU A 13 -2.75 9.54 15.27
CA LEU A 13 -3.93 9.86 14.46
C LEU A 13 -5.01 8.90 14.90
N THR A 14 -6.04 9.42 15.56
CA THR A 14 -7.19 8.62 15.95
C THR A 14 -7.86 7.98 14.73
N ARG A 15 -7.50 6.69 14.51
CA ARG A 15 -8.36 5.54 14.16
C ARG A 15 -8.55 5.08 12.71
N TYR A 16 -7.73 5.45 11.71
CA TYR A 16 -8.02 5.05 10.32
C TYR A 16 -6.85 4.53 9.46
N LEU A 17 -5.60 4.48 9.95
CA LEU A 17 -4.47 4.01 9.14
C LEU A 17 -3.70 2.89 9.83
N TRP A 18 -3.45 1.82 9.09
CA TRP A 18 -2.54 0.73 9.43
C TRP A 18 -1.40 0.70 8.43
N VAL A 19 -0.17 0.55 8.92
CA VAL A 19 1.03 0.47 8.09
C VAL A 19 1.77 -0.80 8.43
N GLU A 20 2.07 -1.63 7.43
CA GLU A 20 2.94 -2.80 7.60
C GLU A 20 4.06 -2.76 6.57
N CYS A 21 5.23 -3.18 7.03
CA CYS A 21 6.47 -3.09 6.27
C CYS A 21 7.19 -4.43 6.30
N GLU A 22 7.74 -4.84 5.17
CA GLU A 22 8.63 -5.99 5.03
C GLU A 22 9.98 -5.62 4.42
N ALA A 23 10.94 -6.53 4.59
CA ALA A 23 12.30 -6.34 4.13
C ALA A 23 12.39 -6.30 2.59
N PRO A 24 13.34 -5.53 1.99
CA PRO A 24 13.43 -5.35 0.54
C PRO A 24 13.61 -6.63 -0.29
N ASP A 25 14.18 -7.68 0.30
CA ASP A 25 14.37 -8.99 -0.35
C ASP A 25 13.05 -9.75 -0.57
N LYS A 26 11.94 -9.24 0.00
CA LYS A 26 10.58 -9.74 -0.23
C LYS A 26 9.87 -9.04 -1.37
N ASP A 27 10.52 -8.14 -2.12
CA ASP A 27 9.88 -7.37 -3.21
C ASP A 27 9.68 -8.23 -4.48
N GLN A 28 8.81 -9.21 -4.34
CA GLN A 28 8.38 -10.18 -5.33
C GLN A 28 6.91 -10.55 -5.06
N PRO A 29 6.15 -11.04 -6.05
CA PRO A 29 4.71 -11.26 -5.92
C PRO A 29 4.28 -12.12 -4.74
N ASP A 30 5.04 -13.16 -4.42
CA ASP A 30 4.79 -14.01 -3.25
C ASP A 30 4.98 -13.27 -1.93
N GLY A 31 6.03 -12.43 -1.81
CA GLY A 31 6.26 -11.59 -0.64
C GLY A 31 5.15 -10.57 -0.40
N TRP A 32 4.64 -9.94 -1.45
CA TRP A 32 3.46 -9.06 -1.36
C TRP A 32 2.20 -9.81 -0.94
N LYS A 33 1.98 -11.01 -1.48
CA LYS A 33 0.86 -11.87 -1.13
C LYS A 33 0.94 -12.34 0.33
N ASP A 34 2.13 -12.71 0.80
CA ASP A 34 2.33 -13.12 2.19
C ASP A 34 2.13 -11.93 3.15
N LEU A 35 2.68 -10.75 2.84
CA LEU A 35 2.45 -9.51 3.61
C LEU A 35 0.94 -9.18 3.73
N MET A 36 0.20 -9.25 2.62
CA MET A 36 -1.25 -9.03 2.63
C MET A 36 -1.99 -10.07 3.47
N SER A 37 -1.61 -11.35 3.37
CA SER A 37 -2.23 -12.44 4.13
C SER A 37 -1.98 -12.29 5.63
N GLU A 38 -0.75 -12.00 6.04
CA GLU A 38 -0.40 -11.75 7.43
C GLU A 38 -1.10 -10.51 7.99
N THR A 39 -1.15 -9.44 7.19
CA THR A 39 -1.86 -8.21 7.56
C THR A 39 -3.35 -8.48 7.76
N ALA A 40 -4.00 -9.19 6.84
CA ALA A 40 -5.40 -9.58 6.99
C ALA A 40 -5.63 -10.43 8.26
N GLY A 41 -4.71 -11.35 8.58
CA GLY A 41 -4.75 -12.15 9.80
C GLY A 41 -4.73 -11.29 11.07
N ARG A 42 -3.81 -10.32 11.14
CA ARG A 42 -3.70 -9.37 12.27
C ARG A 42 -4.94 -8.48 12.39
N LEU A 43 -5.37 -7.89 11.27
CA LEU A 43 -6.54 -7.01 11.23
C LEU A 43 -7.85 -7.72 11.55
N SER A 44 -7.97 -9.00 11.21
CA SER A 44 -9.12 -9.83 11.60
C SER A 44 -9.30 -9.93 13.11
N ILE A 45 -8.22 -9.78 13.88
CA ILE A 45 -8.23 -9.86 15.34
C ILE A 45 -8.34 -8.46 15.94
N GLU A 46 -7.49 -7.53 15.49
CA GLU A 46 -7.34 -6.20 16.10
C GLU A 46 -8.39 -5.17 15.61
N HIS A 47 -8.95 -5.42 14.42
CA HIS A 47 -9.82 -4.49 13.69
C HIS A 47 -10.99 -5.21 12.99
N ALA A 48 -11.60 -6.17 13.67
CA ALA A 48 -12.65 -7.05 13.12
C ALA A 48 -13.96 -6.33 12.71
N THR A 49 -14.22 -5.13 13.22
CA THR A 49 -15.52 -4.47 13.09
C THR A 49 -15.45 -3.05 12.54
N ARG A 50 -14.27 -2.62 12.07
CA ARG A 50 -14.07 -1.25 11.61
C ARG A 50 -13.25 -1.21 10.34
N PRO A 51 -13.65 -0.38 9.37
CA PRO A 51 -12.83 -0.15 8.20
C PRO A 51 -11.58 0.67 8.53
N LEU A 52 -10.54 0.49 7.72
CA LEU A 52 -9.27 1.22 7.80
C LEU A 52 -8.64 1.40 6.43
N TYR A 53 -7.75 2.37 6.30
CA TYR A 53 -6.76 2.41 5.22
C TYR A 53 -5.53 1.59 5.59
N LEU A 54 -4.96 0.92 4.60
CA LEU A 54 -3.76 0.10 4.73
C LEU A 54 -2.68 0.66 3.82
N ILE A 55 -1.52 1.00 4.35
CA ILE A 55 -0.29 1.17 3.55
C ILE A 55 0.56 -0.08 3.78
N LEU A 56 0.79 -0.82 2.70
CA LEU A 56 1.67 -1.99 2.72
C LEU A 56 2.94 -1.64 1.99
N ALA A 57 4.09 -1.88 2.61
CA ALA A 57 5.38 -1.55 2.06
C ALA A 57 6.35 -2.74 2.09
N ILE A 58 7.16 -2.86 1.05
CA ILE A 58 8.29 -3.78 0.98
C ILE A 58 9.52 -2.98 0.54
N GLY A 59 10.52 -2.88 1.41
CA GLY A 59 11.66 -1.98 1.19
C GLY A 59 11.23 -0.53 0.95
N LEU A 60 11.54 0.03 -0.23
CA LEU A 60 11.12 1.38 -0.63
C LEU A 60 9.86 1.37 -1.49
N LYS A 61 9.22 0.22 -1.70
CA LYS A 61 7.99 0.11 -2.48
C LYS A 61 6.79 0.10 -1.58
N TRP A 62 5.70 0.75 -2.00
CA TRP A 62 4.47 0.83 -1.21
C TRP A 62 3.22 0.83 -2.09
N MET A 63 2.13 0.38 -1.50
CA MET A 63 0.78 0.42 -2.06
C MET A 63 -0.23 0.77 -0.96
N ILE A 64 -1.35 1.37 -1.36
CA ILE A 64 -2.46 1.68 -0.48
C ILE A 64 -3.70 0.85 -0.81
N PHE A 65 -4.38 0.34 0.23
CA PHE A 65 -5.59 -0.45 0.15
C PHE A 65 -6.59 -0.03 1.24
N GLY A 66 -7.82 -0.50 1.12
CA GLY A 66 -8.81 -0.48 2.19
C GLY A 66 -8.86 -1.83 2.90
N TRP A 67 -9.11 -1.81 4.20
CA TRP A 67 -9.60 -2.94 4.97
C TRP A 67 -11.06 -2.66 5.30
N ASP A 68 -11.97 -3.49 4.82
CA ASP A 68 -13.38 -3.43 5.19
C ASP A 68 -13.87 -4.81 5.64
N PRO A 69 -13.93 -5.06 6.96
CA PRO A 69 -14.41 -6.33 7.47
C PRO A 69 -15.94 -6.49 7.37
N LEU A 70 -16.67 -5.41 7.10
CA LEU A 70 -18.13 -5.40 7.04
C LEU A 70 -18.66 -5.61 5.61
N GLN A 71 -17.83 -5.33 4.60
CA GLN A 71 -18.15 -5.52 3.18
C GLN A 71 -17.40 -6.69 2.51
N ALA A 72 -17.02 -7.69 3.29
CA ALA A 72 -16.42 -8.92 2.78
C ALA A 72 -17.33 -9.54 1.70
N GLY A 73 -16.89 -9.54 0.44
CA GLY A 73 -17.61 -10.12 -0.70
C GLY A 73 -18.51 -9.16 -1.50
N GLN A 74 -18.63 -7.89 -1.11
CA GLN A 74 -19.24 -6.87 -1.97
C GLN A 74 -18.22 -6.18 -2.88
N ASN A 75 -16.97 -6.12 -2.43
CA ASN A 75 -15.86 -5.58 -3.20
C ASN A 75 -15.36 -6.59 -4.25
N GLN A 76 -14.83 -6.09 -5.36
CA GLN A 76 -14.10 -6.91 -6.33
C GLN A 76 -12.96 -7.64 -5.61
N GLN A 77 -12.94 -8.98 -5.71
CA GLN A 77 -11.88 -9.78 -5.11
C GLN A 77 -10.56 -9.50 -5.82
N LEU A 78 -9.56 -9.11 -5.04
CA LEU A 78 -8.22 -8.84 -5.56
C LEU A 78 -7.40 -10.13 -5.68
N SER A 79 -6.44 -10.13 -6.60
CA SER A 79 -5.50 -11.24 -6.76
C SER A 79 -4.09 -10.74 -7.10
N ILE A 80 -3.09 -11.56 -6.78
CA ILE A 80 -1.70 -11.37 -7.22
C ILE A 80 -1.33 -12.57 -8.08
N ASN A 81 -0.78 -12.34 -9.27
CA ASN A 81 -0.21 -13.42 -10.05
C ASN A 81 1.20 -13.74 -9.55
N ASN A 82 1.59 -15.01 -9.59
CA ASN A 82 2.98 -15.39 -9.42
C ASN A 82 3.89 -14.74 -10.49
N ASP A 83 5.21 -14.80 -10.30
CA ASP A 83 6.17 -14.17 -11.21
C ASP A 83 6.05 -14.61 -12.67
N GLU A 84 5.62 -15.85 -12.88
CA GLU A 84 5.42 -16.44 -14.21
C GLU A 84 4.08 -16.05 -14.85
N GLY A 85 3.15 -15.47 -14.08
CA GLY A 85 1.79 -15.19 -14.54
C GLY A 85 0.91 -16.44 -14.72
N THR A 86 1.36 -17.60 -14.27
CA THR A 86 0.72 -18.91 -14.47
C THR A 86 -0.29 -19.26 -13.38
N SER A 87 -0.17 -18.65 -12.21
CA SER A 87 -1.06 -18.88 -11.06
C SER A 87 -1.48 -17.57 -10.42
N ALA A 88 -2.75 -17.48 -10.02
CA ALA A 88 -3.30 -16.34 -9.31
C ALA A 88 -3.58 -16.72 -7.85
N TRP A 89 -3.05 -15.94 -6.92
CA TRP A 89 -3.36 -16.03 -5.50
C TRP A 89 -4.43 -15.00 -5.15
N LEU A 90 -5.55 -15.49 -4.64
CA LEU A 90 -6.64 -14.63 -4.17
C LEU A 90 -6.21 -13.94 -2.88
N ILE A 91 -6.46 -12.64 -2.80
CA ILE A 91 -6.28 -11.84 -1.60
C ILE A 91 -7.55 -11.92 -0.76
N ASP A 92 -7.41 -11.74 0.55
CA ASP A 92 -8.53 -11.66 1.47
C ASP A 92 -9.57 -10.65 0.97
N PRO A 93 -10.86 -11.02 0.84
CA PRO A 93 -11.89 -10.16 0.24
C PRO A 93 -12.20 -8.89 1.04
N ARG A 94 -11.69 -8.78 2.27
CA ARG A 94 -11.77 -7.56 3.08
C ARG A 94 -10.70 -6.56 2.72
N ILE A 95 -9.62 -6.98 2.05
CA ILE A 95 -8.67 -6.06 1.42
C ILE A 95 -9.25 -5.65 0.07
N CYS A 96 -9.55 -4.36 -0.07
CA CYS A 96 -10.17 -3.81 -1.25
C CYS A 96 -9.38 -2.60 -1.78
N ARG A 97 -9.77 -2.13 -2.96
CA ARG A 97 -9.32 -0.82 -3.44
C ARG A 97 -9.84 0.27 -2.53
N VAL A 98 -9.05 1.31 -2.36
CA VAL A 98 -9.53 2.50 -1.68
C VAL A 98 -10.56 3.22 -2.57
N PRO A 99 -11.82 3.39 -2.13
CA PRO A 99 -12.89 3.92 -2.98
C PRO A 99 -12.66 5.38 -3.42
N ASN A 100 -11.97 6.17 -2.61
CA ASN A 100 -11.86 7.63 -2.78
C ASN A 100 -10.43 8.12 -3.07
N ILE A 101 -9.50 7.23 -3.39
CA ILE A 101 -8.12 7.59 -3.72
C ILE A 101 -7.82 7.17 -5.15
N GLN A 102 -7.65 8.16 -6.02
CA GLN A 102 -7.22 7.93 -7.40
C GLN A 102 -5.70 7.75 -7.44
N ILE A 103 -5.25 6.58 -7.89
CA ILE A 103 -3.82 6.29 -8.07
C ILE A 103 -3.35 7.02 -9.33
N PRO A 104 -2.36 7.95 -9.24
CA PRO A 104 -1.85 8.67 -10.40
C PRO A 104 -1.00 7.75 -11.28
N GLY A 105 -0.99 8.05 -12.58
CA GLY A 105 -0.29 7.26 -13.58
C GLY A 105 -0.92 5.88 -13.80
N ARG A 106 -0.07 4.86 -13.91
CA ARG A 106 -0.54 3.47 -14.05
C ARG A 106 -0.95 2.92 -12.68
N SER A 107 -2.22 2.58 -12.53
CA SER A 107 -2.73 1.85 -11.37
C SER A 107 -2.00 0.51 -11.22
N TYR A 108 -1.57 0.18 -10.00
CA TYR A 108 -1.06 -1.15 -9.66
C TYR A 108 -2.17 -2.19 -9.48
N VAL A 109 -3.45 -1.81 -9.61
CA VAL A 109 -4.57 -2.75 -9.71
C VAL A 109 -5.30 -2.55 -11.03
N ASP A 110 -5.42 -3.60 -11.85
CA ASP A 110 -6.04 -3.55 -13.19
C ASP A 110 -7.57 -3.69 -13.15
N GLY A 111 -8.29 -3.45 -14.26
CA GLY A 111 -9.77 -3.55 -14.26
C GLY A 111 -10.37 -4.89 -13.77
N ASN A 112 -9.58 -5.96 -13.77
CA ASN A 112 -10.00 -7.29 -13.33
C ASN A 112 -9.69 -7.58 -11.84
N GLY A 113 -9.11 -6.62 -11.12
CA GLY A 113 -8.74 -6.78 -9.72
C GLY A 113 -7.35 -7.41 -9.52
N VAL A 114 -6.57 -7.57 -10.58
CA VAL A 114 -5.21 -8.13 -10.49
C VAL A 114 -4.25 -7.03 -10.06
N ILE A 115 -3.50 -7.29 -8.99
CA ILE A 115 -2.46 -6.44 -8.45
C ILE A 115 -1.15 -6.75 -9.18
N ASN A 116 -0.57 -5.72 -9.81
CA ASN A 116 0.76 -5.76 -10.41
C ASN A 116 1.78 -5.15 -9.46
N THR A 117 2.55 -6.01 -8.79
CA THR A 117 3.52 -5.59 -7.77
C THR A 117 4.65 -4.72 -8.30
N ARG A 118 4.98 -4.83 -9.59
CA ARG A 118 6.01 -4.01 -10.24
C ARG A 118 5.61 -2.55 -10.40
N LEU A 119 4.32 -2.25 -10.27
CA LEU A 119 3.78 -0.89 -10.33
C LEU A 119 3.61 -0.27 -8.93
N ALA A 120 4.14 -0.92 -7.87
CA ALA A 120 4.21 -0.33 -6.54
C ALA A 120 4.93 1.03 -6.59
N LYS A 121 4.37 1.97 -5.82
CA LYS A 121 4.88 3.33 -5.69
C LYS A 121 6.18 3.33 -4.90
N THR A 122 7.05 4.29 -5.17
CA THR A 122 8.39 4.35 -4.58
C THR A 122 8.46 5.44 -3.52
N LEU A 123 8.86 5.07 -2.31
CA LEU A 123 9.20 5.96 -1.21
C LEU A 123 10.70 6.19 -1.21
N ASP A 124 11.20 7.03 -2.12
CA ASP A 124 12.62 7.38 -2.17
C ASP A 124 12.80 8.90 -2.27
N CYS A 125 13.34 9.47 -1.19
CA CYS A 125 13.68 10.88 -1.07
C CYS A 125 15.20 11.14 -1.06
N PHE A 126 16.01 10.10 -1.25
CA PHE A 126 17.47 10.13 -1.13
C PHE A 126 18.18 10.04 -2.48
N THR A 127 17.56 9.38 -3.47
CA THR A 127 18.14 9.30 -4.82
C THR A 127 18.31 10.70 -5.40
N PRO A 128 19.50 11.02 -5.95
CA PRO A 128 19.79 12.33 -6.53
C PRO A 128 18.76 12.73 -7.59
N VAL A 129 18.51 14.05 -7.65
CA VAL A 129 17.64 14.69 -8.63
C VAL A 129 18.15 14.49 -10.06
N ASP A 130 17.25 14.12 -10.96
CA ASP A 130 17.52 14.13 -12.39
C ASP A 130 17.49 15.58 -12.90
N GLN A 131 18.37 15.91 -13.84
CA GLN A 131 18.28 17.19 -14.56
C GLN A 131 17.33 17.02 -15.73
N THR A 132 16.25 17.80 -15.75
CA THR A 132 15.37 17.88 -16.91
C THR A 132 16.12 18.51 -18.09
N ALA A 133 15.62 18.30 -19.31
CA ALA A 133 16.17 18.95 -20.51
C ALA A 133 16.18 20.49 -20.44
N GLN A 134 15.47 21.08 -19.47
CA GLN A 134 15.39 22.52 -19.19
C GLN A 134 16.31 22.95 -18.03
N GLY A 135 17.17 22.07 -17.52
CA GLY A 135 18.10 22.35 -16.43
C GLY A 135 17.45 22.40 -15.04
N GLN A 136 16.18 22.01 -14.91
CA GLN A 136 15.51 21.93 -13.61
C GLN A 136 15.89 20.62 -12.91
N GLN A 137 16.12 20.68 -11.60
CA GLN A 137 16.33 19.50 -10.77
C GLN A 137 14.99 18.96 -10.32
N GLU A 138 14.65 17.74 -10.75
CA GLU A 138 13.43 17.07 -10.32
C GLU A 138 13.79 15.76 -9.62
N ARG A 139 13.14 15.48 -8.48
CA ARG A 139 13.35 14.20 -7.80
C ARG A 139 12.72 13.11 -8.65
N ARG A 140 13.48 12.05 -8.93
CA ARG A 140 13.05 10.94 -9.78
C ARG A 140 11.68 10.34 -9.41
N TYR A 141 11.34 10.34 -8.12
CA TYR A 141 10.10 9.76 -7.60
C TYR A 141 9.14 10.81 -7.01
N MET A 142 9.21 12.07 -7.47
CA MET A 142 8.37 13.15 -6.93
C MET A 142 6.87 12.86 -7.07
N GLU A 143 6.43 12.25 -8.18
CA GLU A 143 5.03 11.87 -8.37
C GLU A 143 4.54 10.88 -7.30
N ASP A 144 5.36 9.88 -6.97
CA ASP A 144 5.03 8.88 -5.94
C ASP A 144 5.00 9.52 -4.54
N LEU A 145 5.91 10.46 -4.25
CA LEU A 145 5.92 11.20 -2.98
C LEU A 145 4.70 12.14 -2.83
N ASN A 146 4.35 12.87 -3.90
CA ASN A 146 3.17 13.72 -3.94
C ASN A 146 1.89 12.89 -3.81
N PHE A 147 1.87 11.70 -4.39
CA PHE A 147 0.76 10.77 -4.23
C PHE A 147 0.63 10.30 -2.77
N LEU A 148 1.74 9.99 -2.10
CA LEU A 148 1.71 9.62 -0.69
C LEU A 148 1.14 10.74 0.19
N GLU A 149 1.54 11.99 -0.06
CA GLU A 149 0.99 13.15 0.63
C GLU A 149 -0.53 13.28 0.38
N THR A 150 -0.97 13.10 -0.87
CA THR A 150 -2.39 13.09 -1.24
C THR A 150 -3.16 12.00 -0.49
N CYS A 151 -2.58 10.81 -0.35
CA CYS A 151 -3.17 9.73 0.43
C CYS A 151 -3.34 10.14 1.90
N PHE A 152 -2.31 10.70 2.52
CA PHE A 152 -2.40 11.15 3.91
C PHE A 152 -3.47 12.24 4.10
N VAL A 153 -3.56 13.21 3.18
CA VAL A 153 -4.60 14.24 3.21
C VAL A 153 -5.99 13.62 3.11
N ALA A 154 -6.20 12.66 2.19
CA ALA A 154 -7.48 11.97 2.05
C ALA A 154 -7.87 11.18 3.32
N ILE A 155 -6.91 10.49 3.93
CA ILE A 155 -7.09 9.74 5.18
C ILE A 155 -7.45 10.68 6.34
N MET A 156 -6.71 11.79 6.49
CA MET A 156 -6.94 12.76 7.57
C MET A 156 -8.30 13.46 7.44
N ASN A 157 -8.79 13.66 6.22
CA ASN A 157 -10.09 14.26 5.97
C ASN A 157 -11.26 13.26 6.12
N GLY A 158 -10.98 12.00 6.49
CA GLY A 158 -12.00 11.03 6.92
C GLY A 158 -12.86 10.47 5.79
N VAL A 159 -12.34 10.38 4.56
CA VAL A 159 -13.12 9.96 3.39
C VAL A 159 -13.13 8.43 3.22
N TYR A 160 -13.57 7.69 4.25
CA TYR A 160 -13.85 6.25 4.14
C TYR A 160 -15.35 6.01 4.05
#